data_AF-A0A3M6UI65-F1
#
_entry.id   AF-A0A3M6UI65-F1
#
_cell.length_a   1.000
_cell.length_b   1.000
_cell.length_c   1.000
_cell.angle_alpha   90.00
_cell.angle_beta   90.00
_cell.angle_gamma   90.00
#
_symmetry.space_group_name_H-M   'P 1'
#
loop_
_entity.id
_entity.type
_entity.pdbx_description
1 polymer ?
#
loop_
_entity_poly.entity_id
_entity_poly.type
_entity_poly.pdbx_seq_one_letter_code
_entity_poly.pdbx_strand_id
1 'polypeptide(L)'
;MDSDTVQSFRLSLSNRFQPLQDLNIEDEWSDIKESINRTCVEVLGTKTAEHKEWITPGTMGSISKRKHLKEEYNRSRTRREKAEAHKRYEAANSEVKRKIKQDKREYYDTLATKAEEAAAHGNMKDLYDTPQEVGG
;
A
#
# COMPACT_ATOMS: atom_id res chain seq x y z
N MET A 1 6.32 -45.02 -18.76
CA MET A 1 6.00 -43.76 -19.46
C MET A 1 6.82 -43.76 -20.72
N ASP A 2 6.18 -43.75 -21.88
CA ASP A 2 6.83 -43.88 -23.18
C ASP A 2 7.59 -42.59 -23.53
N SER A 3 8.90 -42.68 -23.81
CA SER A 3 9.79 -41.54 -23.99
C SER A 3 9.35 -40.65 -25.17
N ASP A 4 8.78 -41.27 -26.21
CA ASP A 4 8.34 -40.58 -27.42
C ASP A 4 7.07 -39.75 -27.20
N THR A 5 6.16 -40.21 -26.35
CA THR A 5 4.98 -39.42 -25.94
C THR A 5 5.36 -38.17 -25.13
N VAL A 6 6.42 -38.24 -24.31
CA VAL A 6 6.90 -37.08 -23.55
C VAL A 6 7.57 -36.05 -24.47
N GLN A 7 8.37 -36.51 -25.44
CA GLN A 7 9.05 -35.63 -26.40
C GLN A 7 8.07 -34.93 -27.34
N SER A 8 7.12 -35.67 -27.91
CA SER A 8 6.08 -35.10 -28.77
C SER A 8 5.21 -34.07 -28.05
N PHE A 9 4.86 -34.31 -26.77
CA PHE A 9 4.13 -33.35 -25.95
C PHE A 9 4.92 -32.05 -25.71
N ARG A 10 6.22 -32.15 -25.38
CA ARG A 10 7.11 -30.99 -25.21
C ARG A 10 7.24 -30.17 -26.49
N LEU A 11 7.37 -30.83 -27.65
CA LEU A 11 7.45 -30.18 -28.96
C LEU A 11 6.15 -29.45 -29.32
N SER A 12 5.00 -30.10 -29.10
CA SER A 12 3.68 -29.49 -29.25
C SER A 12 3.51 -28.23 -28.39
N LEU A 13 3.95 -28.28 -27.13
CA LEU A 13 3.95 -27.14 -26.24
C LEU A 13 4.87 -26.03 -26.75
N SER A 14 6.13 -26.35 -27.05
CA SER A 14 7.11 -25.38 -27.53
C SER A 14 6.59 -24.64 -28.77
N ASN A 15 6.07 -25.37 -29.76
CA ASN A 15 5.56 -24.79 -30.99
C ASN A 15 4.32 -23.91 -30.75
N ARG A 16 3.43 -24.29 -29.83
CA ARG A 16 2.25 -23.49 -29.48
C ARG A 16 2.60 -22.18 -28.79
N PHE A 17 3.61 -22.19 -27.93
CA PHE A 17 4.02 -21.02 -27.15
C PHE A 17 5.16 -20.22 -27.79
N GLN A 18 5.71 -20.67 -28.93
CA GLN A 18 6.76 -19.98 -29.66
C GLN A 18 6.40 -18.52 -30.01
N PRO A 19 5.17 -18.19 -30.46
CA PRO A 19 4.79 -16.79 -30.74
C PRO A 19 4.75 -15.89 -29.50
N LEU A 20 4.71 -16.49 -28.30
CA LEU A 20 4.68 -15.77 -27.02
C LEU A 20 6.08 -15.58 -26.43
N GLN A 21 7.12 -16.17 -27.03
CA GLN A 21 8.51 -15.99 -26.56
C GLN A 21 9.05 -14.59 -26.88
N ASP A 22 8.58 -13.98 -27.97
CA ASP A 22 9.00 -12.64 -28.39
C ASP A 22 8.20 -11.51 -27.70
N LEU A 23 7.11 -11.84 -26.99
CA LEU A 23 6.30 -10.87 -26.25
C LEU A 23 6.90 -10.61 -24.88
N ASN A 24 7.59 -9.48 -24.73
CA ASN A 24 8.05 -9.04 -23.43
C ASN A 24 6.97 -8.24 -22.68
N ILE A 25 5.94 -8.96 -22.23
CA ILE A 25 4.76 -8.39 -21.55
C ILE A 25 5.15 -7.61 -20.28
N GLU A 26 6.25 -7.97 -19.62
CA GLU A 26 6.72 -7.25 -18.42
C GLU A 26 7.26 -5.85 -18.76
N ASP A 27 8.01 -5.72 -19.86
CA ASP A 27 8.50 -4.43 -20.35
C ASP A 27 7.35 -3.55 -20.85
N GLU A 28 6.46 -4.08 -21.68
CA GLU A 28 5.27 -3.34 -22.15
C GLU A 28 4.41 -2.86 -20.98
N TRP A 29 4.23 -3.69 -19.96
CA TRP A 29 3.50 -3.30 -18.75
C TRP A 29 4.24 -2.22 -17.94
N SER A 30 5.57 -2.27 -17.90
CA SER A 30 6.40 -1.25 -17.26
C SER A 30 6.27 0.09 -17.99
N ASP A 31 6.34 0.09 -19.31
CA ASP A 31 6.21 1.29 -20.16
C ASP A 31 4.85 1.96 -19.99
N ILE A 32 3.77 1.18 -20.00
CA ILE A 32 2.41 1.69 -19.75
C ILE A 32 2.35 2.33 -18.36
N LYS A 33 2.86 1.65 -17.34
CA LYS A 33 2.85 2.16 -15.96
C LYS A 33 3.66 3.45 -15.84
N GLU A 34 4.80 3.54 -16.50
CA GLU A 34 5.64 4.74 -16.51
C GLU A 34 4.96 5.90 -17.22
N SER A 35 4.35 5.66 -18.39
CA SER A 35 3.63 6.71 -19.14
C SER A 35 2.46 7.29 -18.33
N ILE A 36 1.70 6.43 -17.65
CA ILE A 36 0.59 6.85 -16.78
C ILE A 36 1.12 7.63 -15.58
N ASN A 37 2.17 7.14 -14.92
CA ASN A 37 2.75 7.85 -13.78
C ASN A 37 3.29 9.23 -14.19
N ARG A 38 3.97 9.32 -15.32
CA ARG A 38 4.51 10.58 -15.86
C ARG A 38 3.40 11.58 -16.13
N THR A 39 2.35 11.18 -16.85
CA THR A 39 1.22 12.06 -17.16
C THR A 39 0.47 12.49 -15.90
N CYS A 40 0.31 11.60 -14.92
CA CYS A 40 -0.29 11.95 -13.63
C CYS A 40 0.55 12.99 -12.88
N VAL A 41 1.88 12.83 -12.84
CA VAL A 41 2.78 13.79 -12.18
C VAL A 41 2.78 15.14 -12.88
N GLU A 42 2.76 15.16 -14.21
CA GLU A 42 2.74 16.39 -15.01
C GLU A 42 1.42 17.17 -14.85
N VAL A 43 0.28 16.48 -14.85
CA VAL A 43 -1.05 17.12 -14.80
C VAL A 43 -1.49 17.43 -13.36
N LEU A 44 -1.27 16.50 -12.43
CA LEU A 44 -1.77 16.59 -11.05
C LEU A 44 -0.72 17.04 -10.04
N GLY A 45 0.56 17.06 -10.42
CA GLY A 45 1.68 17.28 -9.52
C GLY A 45 1.95 16.08 -8.60
N THR A 46 3.07 16.15 -7.87
CA THR A 46 3.36 15.18 -6.81
C THR A 46 2.74 15.64 -5.51
N LYS A 47 1.86 14.83 -4.92
CA LYS A 47 1.43 15.04 -3.54
C LYS A 47 2.64 14.92 -2.62
N THR A 48 2.96 15.96 -1.86
CA THR A 48 4.02 15.91 -0.86
C THR A 48 3.71 14.78 0.12
N ALA A 49 4.73 14.01 0.47
CA ALA A 49 4.62 12.91 1.43
C ALA A 49 4.53 13.42 2.87
N GLU A 50 3.94 14.61 3.07
CA GLU A 50 3.60 15.11 4.39
C GLU A 50 2.63 14.11 4.99
N HIS A 51 3.17 13.31 5.89
CA HIS A 51 2.38 12.39 6.65
C HIS A 51 1.43 13.23 7.48
N LYS A 52 0.14 12.84 7.50
CA LYS A 52 -0.82 13.53 8.37
C LYS A 52 -0.23 13.53 9.78
N GLU A 53 -0.24 14.68 10.44
CA GLU A 53 0.47 14.89 11.71
C GLU A 53 0.11 13.86 12.78
N TRP A 54 -1.10 13.30 12.70
CA TRP A 54 -1.59 12.29 13.62
C TRP A 54 -1.03 10.88 13.42
N ILE A 55 -0.38 10.55 12.29
CA ILE A 55 0.14 9.20 12.08
C ILE A 55 1.52 9.06 12.73
N THR A 56 1.63 8.11 13.65
CA THR A 56 2.83 7.90 14.45
C THR A 56 3.91 7.15 13.65
N PRO A 57 5.22 7.40 13.88
CA PRO A 57 6.32 6.69 13.20
C PRO A 57 6.22 5.15 13.28
N GLY A 58 5.74 4.61 14.41
CA GLY A 58 5.50 3.18 14.57
C GLY A 58 4.42 2.62 13.63
N THR A 59 3.38 3.41 13.35
CA THR A 59 2.33 3.08 12.37
C THR A 59 2.88 3.15 10.95
N MET A 60 3.72 4.14 10.65
CA MET A 60 4.42 4.24 9.36
C MET A 60 5.29 3.01 9.09
N GLY A 61 6.08 2.55 10.06
CA GLY A 61 6.86 1.30 9.94
C GLY A 61 5.98 0.07 9.66
N SER A 62 4.81 0.01 10.28
CA SER A 62 3.83 -1.08 10.06
C SER A 62 3.23 -1.05 8.65
N ILE A 63 2.98 0.16 8.11
CA ILE A 63 2.51 0.36 6.73
C ILE A 63 3.57 -0.13 5.74
N SER A 64 4.85 0.20 5.96
CA SER A 64 5.96 -0.26 5.12
C SER A 64 6.09 -1.78 5.15
N LYS A 65 6.00 -2.41 6.32
CA LYS A 65 5.99 -3.87 6.46
C LYS A 65 4.85 -4.52 5.69
N ARG A 66 3.64 -3.95 5.77
CA ARG A 66 2.47 -4.43 5.00
C ARG A 66 2.71 -4.32 3.49
N LYS A 67 3.34 -3.24 3.00
CA LYS A 67 3.68 -3.08 1.57
C LYS A 67 4.61 -4.20 1.08
N HIS A 68 5.69 -4.47 1.82
CA HIS A 68 6.61 -5.56 1.50
C HIS A 68 5.90 -6.94 1.44
N LEU A 69 5.04 -7.22 2.41
CA LEU A 69 4.26 -8.47 2.41
C LEU A 69 3.28 -8.56 1.23
N LYS A 70 2.77 -7.42 0.73
CA LYS A 70 1.94 -7.39 -0.47
C LYS A 70 2.75 -7.74 -1.73
N GLU A 71 3.99 -7.27 -1.81
CA GLU A 71 4.91 -7.61 -2.90
C GLU A 71 5.29 -9.09 -2.89
N GLU A 72 5.53 -9.68 -1.71
CA GLU A 72 5.71 -11.14 -1.57
C GLU A 72 4.49 -11.92 -2.04
N TYR A 73 3.28 -11.48 -1.67
CA TYR A 73 2.04 -12.09 -2.13
C TYR A 73 1.88 -12.01 -3.66
N ASN A 74 2.21 -10.87 -4.26
CA ASN A 74 2.13 -10.69 -5.71
C ASN A 74 3.16 -11.52 -6.48
N ARG A 75 4.36 -11.72 -5.90
CA ARG A 75 5.45 -12.54 -6.49
C ARG A 75 5.24 -14.05 -6.33
N SER A 76 4.29 -14.48 -5.51
CA SER A 76 4.05 -15.90 -5.21
C SER A 76 3.57 -16.67 -6.45
N ARG A 77 4.24 -17.79 -6.78
CA ARG A 77 3.98 -18.57 -8.01
C ARG A 77 3.08 -19.77 -7.79
N THR A 78 3.20 -20.46 -6.65
CA THR A 78 2.38 -21.62 -6.36
C THR A 78 1.15 -21.26 -5.51
N ARG A 79 0.08 -22.06 -5.60
CA ARG A 79 -1.13 -21.86 -4.80
C ARG A 79 -0.86 -21.89 -3.30
N ARG A 80 0.04 -22.77 -2.84
CA ARG A 80 0.40 -22.91 -1.42
C ARG A 80 1.13 -21.67 -0.91
N GLU A 81 2.18 -21.23 -1.61
CA GLU A 81 2.93 -20.02 -1.25
C GLU A 81 2.02 -18.79 -1.24
N LYS A 82 1.14 -18.67 -2.24
CA LYS A 82 0.20 -17.56 -2.33
C LYS A 82 -0.77 -17.54 -1.14
N ALA A 83 -1.24 -18.69 -0.67
CA ALA A 83 -2.10 -18.78 0.50
C ALA A 83 -1.38 -18.36 1.79
N GLU A 84 -0.13 -18.81 1.99
CA GLU A 84 0.69 -18.45 3.14
C GLU A 84 1.03 -16.94 3.14
N ALA A 85 1.47 -16.41 2.00
CA ALA A 85 1.76 -14.99 1.84
C ALA A 85 0.51 -14.11 2.04
N HIS A 86 -0.65 -14.57 1.54
CA HIS A 86 -1.93 -13.89 1.77
C HIS A 86 -2.26 -13.80 3.26
N LYS A 87 -2.08 -14.88 4.02
CA LYS A 87 -2.33 -14.89 5.47
C LYS A 87 -1.44 -13.88 6.21
N ARG A 88 -0.16 -13.78 5.83
CA ARG A 88 0.77 -12.80 6.41
C ARG A 88 0.36 -11.36 6.08
N TYR A 89 0.00 -11.10 4.82
CA TYR A 89 -0.50 -9.80 4.39
C TYR A 89 -1.77 -9.39 5.13
N GLU A 90 -2.75 -10.30 5.27
CA GLU A 90 -4.02 -10.02 5.96
C GLU A 90 -3.82 -9.67 7.44
N ALA A 91 -2.94 -10.38 8.13
CA ALA A 91 -2.58 -10.07 9.51
C ALA A 91 -1.96 -8.66 9.64
N ALA A 92 -0.99 -8.34 8.79
CA ALA A 92 -0.35 -7.02 8.78
C ALA A 92 -1.33 -5.90 8.36
N ASN A 93 -2.24 -6.17 7.43
CA ASN A 93 -3.26 -5.23 6.97
C ASN A 93 -4.25 -4.90 8.10
N SER A 94 -4.66 -5.91 8.87
CA SER A 94 -5.53 -5.74 10.03
C SER A 94 -4.84 -4.94 11.14
N GLU A 95 -3.57 -5.22 11.41
CA GLU A 95 -2.76 -4.47 12.38
C GLU A 95 -2.66 -2.98 11.99
N VAL A 96 -2.32 -2.69 10.74
CA VAL A 96 -2.23 -1.31 10.22
C VAL A 96 -3.56 -0.58 10.38
N LYS A 97 -4.68 -1.21 10.03
CA LYS A 97 -6.02 -0.61 10.21
C LYS A 97 -6.30 -0.28 11.68
N ARG A 98 -5.91 -1.18 12.60
CA ARG A 98 -6.08 -0.96 14.04
C ARG A 98 -5.24 0.23 14.53
N LYS A 99 -3.96 0.29 14.16
CA LYS A 99 -3.04 1.37 14.55
C LYS A 99 -3.49 2.73 14.00
N ILE A 100 -3.83 2.80 12.72
CA ILE A 100 -4.37 4.04 12.11
C ILE A 100 -5.61 4.55 12.87
N LYS A 101 -6.50 3.66 13.30
CA LYS A 101 -7.68 4.04 14.09
C LYS A 101 -7.35 4.46 15.51
N GLN A 102 -6.24 3.95 16.07
CA GLN A 102 -5.75 4.31 17.39
C GLN A 102 -5.08 5.69 17.34
N ASP A 103 -4.08 5.85 16.47
CA ASP A 103 -3.38 7.12 16.21
C ASP A 103 -4.36 8.28 15.98
N LYS A 104 -5.37 8.06 15.11
CA LYS A 104 -6.40 9.07 14.84
C LYS A 104 -7.19 9.44 16.11
N ARG A 105 -7.53 8.46 16.96
CA ARG A 105 -8.29 8.72 18.20
C ARG A 105 -7.44 9.47 19.22
N GLU A 106 -6.20 9.05 19.43
CA GLU A 106 -5.26 9.69 20.35
C GLU A 106 -5.02 11.14 19.93
N TYR A 107 -4.87 11.41 18.63
CA TYR A 107 -4.74 12.78 18.14
C TYR A 107 -5.95 13.66 18.50
N TYR A 108 -7.18 13.24 18.21
CA TYR A 108 -8.36 14.05 18.56
C TYR A 108 -8.55 14.19 20.08
N ASP A 109 -8.19 13.16 20.86
CA ASP A 109 -8.28 13.22 22.32
C ASP A 109 -7.29 14.24 22.90
N THR A 110 -6.06 14.27 22.38
CA THR A 110 -5.08 15.31 22.76
C THR A 110 -5.51 16.70 22.33
N LEU A 111 -6.18 16.84 21.18
CA LEU A 111 -6.69 18.12 20.70
C LEU A 111 -7.84 18.61 21.58
N ALA A 112 -8.76 17.71 21.98
CA ALA A 112 -9.85 18.03 22.89
C ALA A 112 -9.34 18.45 24.27
N THR A 113 -8.36 17.73 24.82
CA THR A 113 -7.75 18.06 26.12
C THR A 113 -7.11 19.45 26.10
N LYS A 114 -6.37 19.78 25.03
CA LYS A 114 -5.77 21.12 24.86
C LYS A 114 -6.82 22.22 24.77
N ALA A 115 -7.95 21.96 24.09
CA ALA A 115 -9.05 22.91 24.00
C ALA A 115 -9.72 23.16 25.37
N GLU A 116 -9.90 22.11 26.17
CA GLU A 116 -10.43 22.22 27.54
C GLU A 116 -9.49 23.03 28.45
N GLU A 117 -8.18 22.77 28.39
CA GLU A 117 -7.18 23.55 29.13
C GLU A 117 -7.17 25.03 28.72
N ALA A 118 -7.22 25.32 27.41
CA ALA A 118 -7.28 26.70 26.90
C ALA A 118 -8.54 27.44 27.37
N ALA A 119 -9.69 26.77 27.40
CA ALA A 119 -10.93 27.30 27.93
C ALA A 119 -10.82 27.61 29.43
N ALA A 120 -10.23 26.70 30.21
CA ALA A 120 -10.04 26.86 31.65
C ALA A 120 -9.10 28.03 32.00
N HIS A 121 -8.07 28.26 31.18
CA HIS A 121 -7.12 29.36 31.35
C HIS A 121 -7.56 30.70 30.74
N GLY A 122 -8.73 30.75 30.09
CA GLY A 122 -9.25 31.97 29.45
C GLY A 122 -8.46 32.41 28.20
N ASN A 123 -7.66 31.52 27.61
CA ASN A 123 -6.91 31.80 26.39
C ASN A 123 -7.81 31.61 25.16
N MET A 124 -8.60 32.65 24.82
CA MET A 124 -9.52 32.61 23.68
C MET A 124 -8.82 32.36 22.34
N LYS A 125 -7.55 32.75 22.17
CA LYS A 125 -6.87 32.59 20.87
C LYS A 125 -6.66 31.11 20.54
N ASP A 126 -6.11 30.34 21.47
CA ASP A 126 -5.86 28.89 21.29
C ASP A 126 -7.18 28.10 21.21
N LEU A 127 -8.25 28.60 21.84
CA LEU A 127 -9.59 28.05 21.74
C LEU A 127 -10.20 28.17 20.34
N TYR A 128 -9.83 29.19 19.56
CA TYR A 128 -10.31 29.40 18.18
C TYR A 128 -9.40 28.77 17.12
N ASP A 129 -8.15 28.47 17.43
CA ASP A 129 -7.24 27.76 16.51
C ASP A 129 -7.47 26.23 16.54
N THR A 130 -7.88 25.66 17.69
CA THR A 130 -8.20 24.22 17.84
C THR A 130 -9.38 23.71 16.97
N PRO A 131 -10.46 24.48 16.70
CA PRO A 131 -11.58 24.06 15.84
C PRO A 131 -11.27 24.15 14.32
N GLN A 132 -10.28 24.95 13.92
CA GLN A 132 -9.96 25.16 12.49
C GLN A 132 -9.19 23.97 11.88
N GLU A 133 -8.49 23.18 12.70
CA GLU A 133 -7.85 21.91 12.29
C GLU A 133 -8.83 20.73 12.15
N VAL A 134 -10.04 20.83 12.71
CA VAL A 134 -11.02 19.72 12.79
C VAL A 134 -11.94 19.65 11.56
N GLY A 135 -12.03 20.75 10.81
CA GLY A 135 -12.94 20.90 9.67
C GLY A 135 -12.32 20.71 8.27
N GLY A 136 -11.00 20.48 8.18
CA GLY A 136 -10.25 20.30 6.93
C GLY A 136 -10.01 18.84 6.53
#